data_AF-A0A059WSU0-F1
#
_entry.id   AF-A0A059WSU0-F1
#
_cell.length_a   1.000
_cell.length_b   1.000
_cell.length_c   1.000
_cell.angle_alpha   90.00
_cell.angle_beta   90.00
_cell.angle_gamma   90.00
#
_symmetry.space_group_name_H-M   'P 1'
#
loop_
_entity.id
_entity.type
_entity.pdbx_description
1 polymer ?
#
loop_
_entity_poly.entity_id
_entity_poly.type
_entity_poly.pdbx_seq_one_letter_code
_entity_poly.pdbx_strand_id
1 'polypeptide(L)'
;TMFQRSADFFLGVPFNISSYALLTCMIAFVMGMKPRKFTHNFGDAHIYSNHLTPGEGQDQSPVDQLLSREPLELPILQFKNADHLVGKGLDGLLEFKWENIDLVGYKNHGKISAPVAV
;
A
#
# COMPACT_ATOMS: atom_id res chain seq x y z
N THR A 1 -0.31 1.52 -14.50
CA THR A 1 -1.75 1.32 -14.22
C THR A 1 -1.97 -0.11 -13.81
N MET A 2 -2.89 -0.36 -12.89
CA MET A 2 -3.33 -1.71 -12.50
C MET A 2 -4.87 -1.79 -12.55
N PHE A 3 -5.40 -2.95 -12.92
CA PHE A 3 -6.82 -3.26 -12.85
C PHE A 3 -7.03 -4.42 -11.88
N GLN A 4 -7.84 -4.20 -10.85
CA GLN A 4 -8.19 -5.20 -9.85
C GLN A 4 -9.63 -5.63 -10.05
N ARG A 5 -9.84 -6.90 -10.42
CA ARG A 5 -11.17 -7.45 -10.72
C ARG A 5 -12.13 -7.35 -9.53
N SER A 6 -11.64 -7.62 -8.32
CA SER A 6 -12.41 -7.68 -7.07
C SER A 6 -11.53 -7.09 -5.96
N ALA A 7 -12.05 -6.09 -5.27
CA ALA A 7 -11.31 -5.22 -4.39
C ALA A 7 -12.04 -5.06 -3.05
N ASP A 8 -11.49 -5.71 -2.03
CA ASP A 8 -11.82 -5.45 -0.62
C ASP A 8 -11.22 -4.09 -0.24
N PHE A 9 -12.07 -3.08 -0.13
CA PHE A 9 -11.65 -1.70 0.13
C PHE A 9 -11.11 -1.49 1.55
N PHE A 10 -11.47 -2.35 2.50
CA PHE A 10 -11.07 -2.17 3.89
C PHE A 10 -9.69 -2.80 4.16
N LEU A 11 -9.47 -4.05 3.73
CA LEU A 11 -8.21 -4.76 4.00
C LEU A 11 -7.28 -4.83 2.77
N GLY A 12 -7.82 -5.20 1.60
CA GLY A 12 -7.02 -5.51 0.43
C GLY A 12 -6.43 -4.28 -0.27
N VAL A 13 -7.28 -3.29 -0.54
CA VAL A 13 -6.91 -2.10 -1.32
C VAL A 13 -5.73 -1.32 -0.71
N PRO A 14 -5.67 -1.04 0.61
CA PRO A 14 -4.52 -0.36 1.20
C PRO A 14 -3.18 -1.09 0.94
N PHE A 15 -3.19 -2.42 1.04
CA PHE A 15 -2.03 -3.25 0.72
C PHE A 15 -1.67 -3.18 -0.76
N ASN A 16 -2.67 -3.29 -1.64
CA ASN A 16 -2.45 -3.26 -3.09
C ASN A 16 -1.93 -1.90 -3.59
N ILE A 17 -2.40 -0.78 -3.03
CA ILE A 17 -1.87 0.56 -3.32
C ILE A 17 -0.38 0.61 -2.99
N SER A 18 -0.01 0.18 -1.79
CA SER A 18 1.38 0.22 -1.31
C SER A 18 2.30 -0.68 -2.16
N SER A 19 1.84 -1.90 -2.46
CA SER A 19 2.58 -2.87 -3.27
C SER A 19 2.87 -2.36 -4.69
N TYR A 20 1.86 -1.86 -5.41
CA TYR A 20 2.06 -1.40 -6.78
C TYR A 20 2.70 -0.02 -6.89
N ALA A 21 2.52 0.85 -5.89
CA ALA A 21 3.28 2.10 -5.79
C ALA A 21 4.77 1.79 -5.60
N LEU A 22 5.11 0.88 -4.67
CA LEU A 22 6.48 0.44 -4.44
C LEU A 22 7.09 -0.18 -5.71
N LEU A 23 6.38 -1.12 -6.36
CA LEU A 23 6.83 -1.74 -7.60
C LEU A 23 7.07 -0.69 -8.71
N THR A 24 6.17 0.29 -8.84
CA THR A 24 6.34 1.39 -9.80
C THR A 24 7.60 2.20 -9.52
N CYS A 25 7.89 2.48 -8.25
CA CYS A 25 9.10 3.17 -7.83
C CYS A 25 10.37 2.33 -8.07
N MET A 26 10.34 1.04 -7.75
CA MET A 26 11.46 0.12 -7.97
C MET A 26 11.79 -0.01 -9.47
N ILE A 27 10.78 -0.20 -10.32
CA ILE A 27 10.94 -0.24 -11.78
C ILE A 27 11.54 1.09 -12.28
N ALA A 28 11.01 2.22 -11.84
CA ALA A 28 11.57 3.52 -12.23
C ALA A 28 13.04 3.65 -11.82
N PHE A 29 13.37 3.25 -10.59
CA PHE A 29 14.72 3.33 -10.06
C PHE A 29 15.73 2.48 -10.84
N VAL A 30 15.45 1.18 -11.09
CA VAL A 30 16.36 0.30 -11.85
C VAL A 30 16.49 0.72 -13.31
N MET A 31 15.53 1.48 -13.84
CA MET A 31 15.60 2.06 -15.18
C MET A 31 16.26 3.45 -15.22
N GLY A 32 16.69 4.01 -14.08
CA GLY A 32 17.23 5.38 -14.01
C GLY A 32 16.19 6.47 -14.32
N MET A 33 14.90 6.17 -14.11
CA MET A 33 13.76 7.04 -14.37
C MET A 33 13.16 7.59 -13.07
N LYS A 34 12.33 8.63 -13.19
CA LYS A 34 11.54 9.16 -12.06
C LYS A 34 10.13 8.57 -12.07
N PRO A 35 9.64 8.00 -10.94
CA PRO A 35 8.25 7.58 -10.85
C PRO A 35 7.33 8.81 -10.89
N ARG A 36 6.13 8.66 -11.46
CA ARG A 36 5.18 9.77 -11.63
C ARG A 36 3.82 9.50 -11.01
N LYS A 37 3.06 8.56 -11.57
CA LYS A 37 1.68 8.29 -11.14
C LYS A 37 1.39 6.80 -11.22
N PHE A 38 0.86 6.27 -10.12
CA PHE A 38 0.16 5.01 -10.10
C PHE A 38 -1.35 5.27 -10.27
N THR A 39 -2.01 4.50 -11.13
CA THR A 39 -3.46 4.57 -11.35
C THR A 39 -4.04 3.18 -11.11
N HIS A 40 -4.97 3.08 -10.17
CA HIS A 40 -5.60 1.85 -9.74
C HIS A 40 -7.07 1.87 -10.20
N ASN A 41 -7.43 0.94 -11.07
CA ASN A 41 -8.79 0.76 -11.56
C ASN A 41 -9.41 -0.46 -10.89
N PHE A 42 -10.68 -0.36 -10.54
CA PHE A 42 -11.40 -1.42 -9.84
C PHE A 42 -12.54 -1.93 -10.72
N GLY A 43 -12.76 -3.25 -10.71
CA GLY A 43 -13.97 -3.87 -11.22
C GLY A 43 -15.07 -3.82 -10.16
N ASP A 44 -15.08 -4.82 -9.28
CA ASP A 44 -15.96 -4.87 -8.12
C ASP A 44 -15.26 -4.29 -6.88
N ALA A 45 -15.66 -3.08 -6.50
CA ALA A 45 -15.21 -2.38 -5.29
C ALA A 45 -16.22 -2.61 -4.17
N HIS A 46 -15.83 -3.30 -3.11
CA HIS A 46 -16.74 -3.70 -2.04
C HIS A 46 -16.10 -3.63 -0.64
N ILE A 47 -16.97 -3.65 0.37
CA ILE A 47 -16.64 -3.78 1.79
C ILE A 47 -17.46 -4.95 2.33
N TYR A 48 -16.85 -5.82 3.12
CA TYR A 48 -17.58 -6.93 3.74
C TYR A 48 -18.48 -6.42 4.88
N SER A 49 -19.66 -7.01 5.04
CA SER A 49 -20.64 -6.58 6.05
C SER A 49 -20.13 -6.67 7.48
N ASN A 50 -19.27 -7.64 7.78
CA ASN A 50 -18.60 -7.78 9.08
C ASN A 50 -17.59 -6.66 9.38
N HIS A 51 -17.20 -5.84 8.40
CA HIS A 51 -16.40 -4.64 8.59
C HIS A 51 -17.26 -3.40 8.89
N LEU A 52 -18.58 -3.50 8.69
CA LEU A 52 -19.57 -2.45 8.97
C LEU A 52 -20.30 -2.68 10.31
N THR A 53 -20.03 -3.78 10.99
CA THR A 53 -20.58 -4.09 12.32
C THR A 53 -19.51 -3.92 13.40
N PRO A 54 -19.84 -3.36 14.58
CA PRO A 54 -18.91 -3.35 15.71
C PRO A 54 -18.52 -4.77 16.14
N GLY A 55 -17.25 -4.96 16.51
CA GLY A 55 -16.79 -6.18 17.14
C GLY A 55 -17.24 -6.29 18.60
N GLU A 56 -17.05 -7.47 19.22
CA GLU A 56 -17.32 -7.64 20.65
C GLU A 56 -16.54 -6.62 21.49
N GLY A 57 -17.25 -5.86 22.32
CA GLY A 57 -16.65 -4.83 23.18
C GLY A 57 -16.24 -3.54 22.46
N GLN A 58 -16.71 -3.30 21.23
CA GLN A 58 -16.49 -2.04 20.50
C GLN A 58 -17.82 -1.32 20.24
N ASP A 59 -17.79 0.03 20.29
CA ASP A 59 -18.95 0.87 20.02
C ASP A 59 -19.10 1.25 18.53
N GLN A 60 -18.03 1.08 17.75
CA GLN A 60 -17.95 1.50 16.34
C GLN A 60 -17.46 0.35 15.46
N SER A 61 -17.93 0.30 14.22
CA SER A 61 -17.40 -0.64 13.23
C SER A 61 -15.93 -0.31 12.87
N PRO A 62 -15.15 -1.28 12.37
CA PRO A 62 -13.81 -1.01 11.84
C PRO A 62 -13.76 0.11 10.80
N VAL A 63 -14.79 0.20 9.94
CA VAL A 63 -14.89 1.26 8.92
C VAL A 63 -15.15 2.63 9.55
N ASP A 64 -16.04 2.73 10.53
CA ASP A 64 -16.32 4.00 11.23
C ASP A 64 -15.10 4.52 12.00
N GLN A 65 -14.36 3.60 12.64
CA GLN A 65 -13.10 3.93 13.31
C GLN A 65 -12.05 4.45 12.33
N LEU A 66 -12.04 3.98 11.07
CA LEU A 66 -11.13 4.49 10.05
C LEU A 66 -11.58 5.87 9.54
N LEU A 67 -12.88 6.03 9.26
CA LEU A 67 -13.44 7.27 8.72
C LEU A 67 -13.43 8.44 9.72
N SER A 68 -13.36 8.16 11.02
CA SER A 68 -13.20 9.18 12.06
C SER A 68 -11.78 9.72 12.21
N ARG A 69 -10.79 9.15 11.51
CA ARG A 69 -9.38 9.56 11.59
C ARG A 69 -9.04 10.58 10.52
N GLU A 70 -8.37 11.66 10.93
CA GLU A 70 -7.75 12.59 9.99
C GLU A 70 -6.49 11.96 9.37
N PRO A 71 -6.28 12.08 8.04
CA PRO A 71 -5.05 11.65 7.40
C PRO A 71 -3.82 12.33 8.00
N LEU A 72 -2.75 11.56 8.22
CA LEU A 72 -1.46 12.08 8.65
C LEU A 72 -0.60 12.50 7.45
N GLU A 73 0.49 13.21 7.72
CA GLU A 73 1.50 13.55 6.70
C GLU A 73 2.00 12.29 5.98
N LEU A 74 2.13 12.38 4.65
CA LEU A 74 2.62 11.27 3.85
C LEU A 74 4.11 11.01 4.09
N PRO A 75 4.55 9.73 4.13
CA PRO A 75 5.95 9.40 4.17
C PRO A 75 6.65 9.70 2.84
N ILE A 76 7.98 9.70 2.87
CA ILE A 76 8.83 9.71 1.67
C ILE A 76 9.49 8.34 1.52
N LEU A 77 9.26 7.69 0.38
CA LEU A 77 9.99 6.48 0.00
C LEU A 77 11.39 6.84 -0.49
N GLN A 78 12.41 6.24 0.12
CA GLN A 78 13.81 6.35 -0.30
C GLN A 78 14.39 4.97 -0.56
N PHE A 79 15.26 4.87 -1.57
CA PHE A 79 16.06 3.67 -1.79
C PHE A 79 17.49 3.89 -1.29
N LYS A 80 17.93 3.06 -0.34
CA LYS A 80 19.26 3.15 0.29
C LYS A 80 20.17 2.04 -0.22
N ASN A 81 21.45 2.37 -0.41
CA ASN A 81 22.49 1.43 -0.84
C ASN A 81 22.11 0.64 -2.12
N ALA A 82 21.32 1.25 -3.00
CA ALA A 82 20.72 0.59 -4.17
C ALA A 82 21.28 1.08 -5.51
N ASP A 83 22.17 2.08 -5.52
CA ASP A 83 22.66 2.72 -6.77
C ASP A 83 23.28 1.73 -7.76
N HIS A 84 23.88 0.65 -7.25
CA HIS A 84 24.43 -0.45 -8.05
C HIS A 84 23.36 -1.25 -8.84
N LEU A 85 22.07 -1.04 -8.57
CA LEU A 85 20.94 -1.68 -9.27
C LEU A 85 20.47 -0.87 -10.48
N VAL A 86 20.88 0.39 -10.61
CA VAL A 86 20.46 1.28 -11.70
C VAL A 86 21.06 0.81 -13.03
N GLY A 87 20.24 0.75 -14.07
CA GLY A 87 20.63 0.29 -15.41
C GLY A 87 20.67 -1.23 -15.58
N LYS A 88 20.39 -2.01 -14.53
CA LYS A 88 20.37 -3.49 -14.59
C LYS A 88 19.03 -4.08 -15.04
N GLY A 89 17.99 -3.26 -15.26
CA GLY A 89 16.68 -3.74 -15.72
C GLY A 89 16.08 -4.79 -14.78
N LEU A 90 15.74 -5.96 -15.34
CA LEU A 90 15.12 -7.06 -14.57
C LEU A 90 16.05 -7.60 -13.48
N ASP A 91 17.35 -7.73 -13.74
CA ASP A 91 18.31 -8.28 -12.76
C ASP A 91 18.39 -7.36 -11.53
N GLY A 92 18.44 -6.04 -11.76
CA GLY A 92 18.40 -5.07 -10.67
C GLY A 92 17.10 -5.12 -9.86
N LEU A 93 15.96 -5.38 -10.53
CA LEU A 93 14.67 -5.49 -9.86
C LEU A 93 14.59 -6.74 -8.96
N LEU A 94 15.18 -7.86 -9.40
CA LEU A 94 15.22 -9.12 -8.65
C LEU A 94 16.26 -9.11 -7.51
N GLU A 95 17.31 -8.30 -7.64
CA GLU A 95 18.34 -8.10 -6.60
C GLU A 95 17.89 -7.16 -5.46
N PHE A 96 16.82 -6.38 -5.65
CA PHE A 96 16.28 -5.49 -4.62
C PHE A 96 15.92 -6.24 -3.35
N LYS A 97 16.29 -5.68 -2.19
CA LYS A 97 15.96 -6.24 -0.89
C LYS A 97 15.20 -5.25 -0.02
N TRP A 98 14.58 -5.75 1.04
CA TRP A 98 13.82 -4.91 1.97
C TRP A 98 14.73 -3.90 2.69
N GLU A 99 16.01 -4.22 2.89
CA GLU A 99 17.00 -3.33 3.49
C GLU A 99 17.30 -2.10 2.62
N ASN A 100 16.97 -2.18 1.32
CA ASN A 100 17.10 -1.05 0.41
C ASN A 100 15.94 -0.07 0.51
N ILE A 101 14.86 -0.41 1.22
CA ILE A 101 13.61 0.37 1.25
C ILE A 101 13.50 1.10 2.59
N ASP A 102 13.37 2.43 2.53
CA ASP A 102 13.13 3.25 3.71
C ASP A 102 11.91 4.16 3.52
N LEU A 103 11.03 4.19 4.53
CA LEU A 103 9.85 5.06 4.59
C LEU A 103 10.10 6.15 5.62
N VAL A 104 10.77 7.22 5.17
CA VAL A 104 11.18 8.33 6.02
C VAL A 104 9.94 9.13 6.45
N GLY A 105 9.82 9.35 7.76
CA GLY A 105 8.73 10.13 8.34
C GLY A 105 7.38 9.41 8.38
N TYR A 106 7.35 8.08 8.23
CA TYR A 106 6.10 7.33 8.33
C TYR A 106 5.47 7.44 9.72
N LYS A 107 4.29 8.07 9.75
CA LYS A 107 3.42 8.15 10.92
C LYS A 107 2.16 7.35 10.61
N ASN A 108 1.67 6.59 11.58
CA ASN A 108 0.42 5.85 11.45
C ASN A 108 -0.46 6.06 12.67
N HIS A 109 -1.76 5.86 12.47
CA HIS A 109 -2.71 5.66 13.56
C HIS A 109 -2.62 4.22 14.07
N GLY A 110 -3.14 3.98 15.28
CA GLY A 110 -3.19 2.64 15.86
C GLY A 110 -3.94 1.62 14.99
N LYS A 111 -3.54 0.35 15.07
CA LYS A 111 -4.13 -0.75 14.30
C LYS A 111 -5.65 -0.84 14.53
N ILE A 112 -6.41 -1.00 13.44
CA ILE A 112 -7.81 -1.45 13.48
C ILE A 112 -7.82 -2.92 13.09
N SER A 113 -8.46 -3.78 13.88
CA SER A 113 -8.57 -5.21 13.60
C SER A 113 -9.91 -5.53 12.96
N ALA A 114 -9.91 -6.30 11.87
CA ALA A 114 -11.10 -6.87 11.28
C ALA A 114 -10.80 -8.29 10.74
N PRO A 115 -11.76 -9.21 10.79
CA PRO A 115 -11.60 -10.55 10.25
C PRO A 115 -11.47 -10.51 8.72
N VAL A 116 -10.60 -11.37 8.18
CA VAL A 116 -10.58 -11.67 6.75
C VAL A 116 -11.82 -12.49 6.42
N ALA A 117 -12.57 -12.10 5.38
CA ALA A 117 -13.69 -12.90 4.90
C ALA A 117 -13.16 -14.15 4.19
N VAL A 118 -13.78 -15.30 4.48
CA VAL A 118 -13.51 -16.60 3.84
C VAL A 118 -14.46 -16.80 2.67
#